data_AF-A0A920TUZ6-F1
#
_entry.id   AF-A0A920TUZ6-F1
#
_cell.length_a   1.000
_cell.length_b   1.000
_cell.length_c   1.000
_cell.angle_alpha   90.00
_cell.angle_beta   90.00
_cell.angle_gamma   90.00
#
_symmetry.space_group_name_H-M   'P 1'
#
loop_
_entity.id
_entity.type
_entity.pdbx_description
1 polymer ?
#
loop_
_entity_poly.entity_id
_entity_poly.type
_entity_poly.pdbx_seq_one_letter_code
_entity_poly.pdbx_strand_id
1 'polypeptide(L)'
;MEEQNKVQWIYSSANNSELSARYDEWANDYETDLENDFEWNGHERAVASLLPYIHSNSIILDAGAGTGLVGLLLHAPGCTNLVAMDLSKGCGTGI
;
A
#
# COMPACT_ATOMS: atom_id res chain seq x y z
N MET A 1 -7.01 27.22 0.46
CA MET A 1 -5.55 27.19 0.67
C MET A 1 -5.06 26.04 -0.20
N GLU A 2 -4.25 26.34 -1.22
CA GLU A 2 -3.90 25.43 -2.30
C GLU A 2 -3.31 24.10 -1.79
N GLU A 3 -3.86 22.96 -2.24
CA GLU A 3 -3.42 21.59 -1.92
C GLU A 3 -1.92 21.37 -2.10
N GLN A 4 -1.27 22.11 -3.01
CA GLN A 4 0.15 21.99 -3.33
C GLN A 4 1.12 22.35 -2.17
N ASN A 5 0.62 22.91 -1.05
CA ASN A 5 1.48 23.38 0.04
C ASN A 5 1.71 22.37 1.18
N LYS A 6 0.87 21.33 1.32
CA LYS A 6 0.94 20.40 2.48
C LYS A 6 2.14 19.45 2.42
N VAL A 7 2.46 18.92 1.25
CA VAL A 7 3.56 17.96 1.04
C VAL A 7 4.92 18.61 1.35
N GLN A 8 5.14 19.84 0.86
CA GLN A 8 6.33 20.64 1.16
C GLN A 8 6.48 20.93 2.66
N TRP A 9 5.38 21.18 3.37
CA TRP A 9 5.38 21.41 4.81
C TRP A 9 5.77 20.16 5.62
N ILE A 10 5.35 18.98 5.19
CA ILE A 10 5.70 17.71 5.87
C ILE A 10 7.18 17.38 5.66
N TYR A 11 7.72 17.55 4.45
CA TYR A 11 9.14 17.34 4.17
C TYR A 11 10.07 18.35 4.87
N SER A 12 9.53 19.50 5.32
CA SER A 12 10.29 20.51 6.09
C SER A 12 10.48 20.17 7.58
N SER A 13 10.00 19.01 8.04
CA SER A 13 10.03 18.62 9.45
C SER A 13 11.47 18.39 9.96
N ALA A 14 11.80 18.94 11.13
CA ALA A 14 13.16 18.97 11.66
C ALA A 14 13.56 17.71 12.45
N ASN A 15 12.60 16.86 12.84
CA ASN A 15 12.86 15.62 13.58
C ASN A 15 11.73 14.58 13.42
N ASN A 16 12.05 13.31 13.73
CA ASN A 16 11.15 12.16 13.51
C ASN A 16 9.86 12.20 14.33
N SER A 17 9.87 12.79 15.54
CA SER A 17 8.68 12.87 16.39
C SER A 17 7.65 13.87 15.85
N GLU A 18 8.13 14.99 15.32
CA GLU A 18 7.31 16.01 14.67
C GLU A 18 6.78 15.52 13.32
N LEU A 19 7.60 14.77 12.57
CA LEU A 19 7.18 14.12 11.34
C LEU A 19 6.03 13.13 11.60
N SER A 20 6.15 12.28 12.63
CA SER A 20 5.12 11.29 12.97
C SER A 20 3.78 11.95 13.36
N ALA A 21 3.81 13.02 14.15
CA ALA A 21 2.59 13.72 14.56
C ALA A 21 1.90 14.41 13.37
N ARG A 22 2.67 15.02 12.46
CA ARG A 22 2.14 15.63 11.23
C ARG A 22 1.64 14.56 10.25
N TYR A 23 2.26 13.39 10.24
CA TYR A 23 1.83 12.24 9.44
C TYR A 23 0.50 11.69 9.96
N ASP A 24 0.31 11.54 11.28
CA ASP A 24 -0.94 11.07 11.88
C ASP A 24 -2.12 12.03 11.61
N GLU A 25 -1.86 13.35 11.54
CA GLU A 25 -2.88 14.36 11.22
C GLU A 25 -3.26 14.35 9.73
N TRP A 26 -2.28 14.20 8.83
CA TRP A 26 -2.50 14.17 7.38
C TRP A 26 -2.91 12.79 6.85
N ALA A 27 -2.60 11.69 7.53
CA ALA A 27 -2.93 10.33 7.11
C ALA A 27 -4.42 10.13 6.86
N ASN A 28 -5.29 10.91 7.50
CA ASN A 28 -6.75 10.82 7.28
C ASN A 28 -7.18 11.39 5.91
N ASP A 29 -6.44 12.36 5.36
CA ASP A 29 -6.70 12.98 4.05
C ASP A 29 -5.73 12.43 2.97
N TYR A 30 -4.68 11.72 3.38
CA TYR A 30 -3.61 11.16 2.56
C TYR A 30 -4.13 10.22 1.46
N GLU A 31 -5.05 9.31 1.79
CA GLU A 31 -5.67 8.42 0.82
C GLU A 31 -6.41 9.20 -0.28
N THR A 32 -7.08 10.32 0.05
CA THR A 32 -7.89 11.08 -0.91
C THR A 32 -7.05 11.98 -1.82
N ASP A 33 -5.96 12.54 -1.30
CA ASP A 33 -5.00 13.33 -2.07
C ASP A 33 -4.15 12.43 -3.00
N LEU A 34 -3.81 11.20 -2.58
CA LEU A 34 -3.05 10.23 -3.40
C LEU A 34 -3.89 9.57 -4.51
N GLU A 35 -5.16 9.31 -4.26
CA GLU A 35 -6.08 8.77 -5.29
C GLU A 35 -6.23 9.74 -6.48
N ASN A 36 -6.19 11.05 -6.24
CA ASN A 36 -6.41 12.05 -7.29
C ASN A 36 -5.14 12.49 -8.02
N ASP A 37 -3.97 12.53 -7.35
CA ASP A 37 -2.74 13.07 -7.97
C ASP A 37 -1.71 12.01 -8.41
N PHE A 38 -1.78 10.75 -7.93
CA PHE A 38 -0.65 9.81 -8.08
C PHE A 38 -0.96 8.41 -8.60
N GLU A 39 -2.19 8.11 -9.03
CA GLU A 39 -2.56 6.76 -9.51
C GLU A 39 -2.04 5.68 -8.54
N TRP A 40 -2.61 5.58 -7.33
CA TRP A 40 -2.33 4.49 -6.36
C TRP A 40 -2.80 3.11 -6.89
N ASN A 41 -2.36 2.74 -8.08
CA ASN A 41 -2.72 1.55 -8.84
C ASN A 41 -1.56 0.53 -8.81
N GLY A 42 -0.58 0.72 -7.92
CA GLY A 42 0.62 -0.11 -7.83
C GLY A 42 0.29 -1.59 -7.57
N HIS A 43 -0.69 -1.84 -6.70
CA HIS A 43 -1.18 -3.18 -6.39
C HIS A 43 -1.89 -3.83 -7.59
N GLU A 44 -2.72 -3.09 -8.32
CA GLU A 44 -3.36 -3.57 -9.56
C GLU A 44 -2.35 -3.87 -10.67
N ARG A 45 -1.41 -2.95 -10.90
CA ARG A 45 -0.35 -3.11 -11.92
C ARG A 45 0.57 -4.28 -11.59
N ALA A 46 0.91 -4.48 -10.32
CA ALA A 46 1.70 -5.63 -9.88
C ALA A 46 0.99 -6.95 -10.17
N VAL A 47 -0.29 -7.07 -9.79
CA VAL A 47 -1.07 -8.29 -10.05
C VAL A 47 -1.27 -8.54 -11.54
N ALA A 48 -1.64 -7.51 -12.31
CA ALA A 48 -1.79 -7.62 -13.76
C ALA A 48 -0.48 -8.05 -14.46
N SER A 49 0.67 -7.61 -13.96
CA SER A 49 1.98 -7.98 -14.49
C SER A 49 2.40 -9.40 -14.09
N LEU A 50 1.98 -9.88 -12.91
CA LEU A 50 2.35 -11.19 -12.37
C LEU A 50 1.51 -12.33 -12.95
N LEU A 51 0.19 -12.14 -13.07
CA LEU A 51 -0.77 -13.19 -13.43
C LEU A 51 -0.42 -13.97 -14.72
N PRO A 52 0.11 -13.37 -15.80
CA PRO A 52 0.49 -14.12 -17.00
C PRO A 52 1.59 -15.17 -16.78
N TYR A 53 2.35 -15.07 -15.68
CA TYR A 53 3.54 -15.89 -15.42
C TYR A 53 3.35 -16.91 -14.30
N ILE A 54 2.18 -16.95 -13.66
CA ILE A 54 1.90 -17.85 -12.54
C ILE A 54 0.66 -18.70 -12.81
N HIS A 55 0.54 -19.80 -12.07
CA HIS A 55 -0.66 -20.63 -12.04
C HIS A 55 -1.44 -20.35 -10.76
N SER A 56 -2.75 -20.64 -10.75
CA SER A 56 -3.59 -20.45 -9.56
C SER A 56 -3.14 -21.29 -8.35
N ASN A 57 -2.40 -22.38 -8.58
CA ASN A 57 -1.84 -23.21 -7.51
C ASN A 57 -0.38 -22.86 -7.13
N SER A 58 0.20 -21.80 -7.71
CA SER A 58 1.54 -21.34 -7.37
C SER A 58 1.61 -20.89 -5.91
N ILE A 59 2.75 -21.16 -5.25
CA ILE A 59 3.04 -20.63 -3.92
C ILE A 59 3.54 -19.20 -4.07
N ILE A 60 2.91 -18.24 -3.40
CA ILE A 60 3.22 -16.82 -3.51
C ILE A 60 3.61 -16.27 -2.13
N LEU A 61 4.69 -15.50 -2.08
CA LEU A 61 5.07 -14.70 -0.92
C LEU A 61 4.96 -13.22 -1.28
N ASP A 62 4.08 -12.49 -0.61
CA ASP A 62 3.98 -11.04 -0.70
C ASP A 62 4.76 -10.41 0.46
N ALA A 63 5.97 -9.94 0.16
CA ALA A 63 6.89 -9.37 1.13
C ALA A 63 6.81 -7.84 1.09
N GLY A 64 6.41 -7.22 2.19
CA GLY A 64 6.02 -5.81 2.22
C GLY A 64 4.55 -5.62 1.83
N ALA A 65 3.69 -6.53 2.28
CA ALA A 65 2.29 -6.59 1.85
C ALA A 65 1.46 -5.35 2.27
N GLY A 66 1.95 -4.54 3.21
CA GLY A 66 1.27 -3.35 3.70
C GLY A 66 -0.16 -3.65 4.16
N THR A 67 -1.13 -3.08 3.46
CA THR A 67 -2.57 -3.26 3.73
C THR A 67 -3.17 -4.54 3.15
N GLY A 68 -2.41 -5.32 2.37
CA GLY A 68 -2.82 -6.62 1.82
C GLY A 68 -3.63 -6.56 0.52
N LEU A 69 -3.72 -5.41 -0.14
CA LEU A 69 -4.51 -5.22 -1.37
C LEU A 69 -4.07 -6.15 -2.52
N VAL A 70 -2.77 -6.40 -2.67
CA VAL A 70 -2.24 -7.36 -3.66
C VAL A 70 -2.79 -8.76 -3.43
N GLY A 71 -2.82 -9.20 -2.17
CA GLY A 71 -3.34 -10.52 -1.81
C GLY A 71 -4.82 -10.68 -2.11
N LEU A 72 -5.63 -9.65 -1.83
CA LEU A 72 -7.06 -9.64 -2.17
C LEU A 72 -7.28 -9.78 -3.68
N LEU A 73 -6.50 -9.05 -4.48
CA LEU A 73 -6.58 -9.11 -5.95
C LEU A 73 -6.12 -10.46 -6.52
N LEU A 74 -5.13 -11.11 -5.91
CA LEU A 74 -4.66 -12.45 -6.31
C LEU A 74 -5.65 -13.55 -5.94
N HIS A 75 -6.47 -13.35 -4.90
CA HIS A 75 -7.48 -14.32 -4.49
C HIS A 75 -8.60 -14.46 -5.53
N ALA A 76 -9.02 -13.36 -6.17
CA ALA A 76 -10.08 -13.34 -7.17
C ALA A 76 -9.87 -14.30 -8.38
N PRO A 77 -8.67 -14.38 -9.00
CA PRO A 77 -8.36 -15.38 -10.02
C PRO A 77 -8.00 -16.78 -9.47
N GLY A 78 -8.11 -17.00 -8.16
CA GLY A 78 -7.93 -18.31 -7.51
C GLY A 78 -6.53 -18.60 -7.00
N CYS A 79 -5.65 -17.58 -6.89
CA CYS A 79 -4.32 -17.75 -6.28
C CYS A 79 -4.45 -17.71 -4.74
N THR A 80 -4.75 -18.85 -4.13
CA THR A 80 -5.05 -18.94 -2.69
C THR A 80 -3.88 -19.47 -1.85
N ASN A 81 -2.79 -19.91 -2.49
CA ASN A 81 -1.58 -20.36 -1.80
C ASN A 81 -0.62 -19.19 -1.60
N LEU A 82 -1.07 -18.22 -0.80
CA LEU A 82 -0.42 -16.93 -0.58
C LEU A 82 -0.02 -16.78 0.89
N VAL A 83 1.20 -16.31 1.11
CA VAL A 83 1.67 -15.85 2.42
C VAL A 83 2.02 -14.38 2.30
N ALA A 84 1.50 -13.56 3.20
CA ALA A 84 1.81 -12.13 3.28
C ALA A 84 2.67 -11.85 4.53
N MET A 85 3.67 -10.98 4.38
CA MET A 85 4.45 -10.48 5.51
C MET A 85 4.70 -8.99 5.37
N ASP A 86 4.64 -8.27 6.49
CA ASP A 86 4.98 -6.86 6.58
C ASP A 86 5.53 -6.53 7.98
N LEU A 87 6.38 -5.52 8.07
CA LEU A 87 6.95 -5.07 9.35
C LEU A 87 5.97 -4.19 10.15
N SER A 88 4.98 -3.61 9.49
CA SER A 88 3.94 -2.80 10.13
C SER A 88 2.96 -3.69 10.89
N LYS A 89 2.46 -3.17 12.02
CA LYS A 89 1.49 -3.90 12.88
C LYS A 89 0.09 -4.02 12.28
N GLY A 90 -0.18 -3.34 11.16
CA GLY A 90 -1.49 -3.31 10.50
C GLY A 90 -1.76 -4.46 9.53
N CYS A 91 -0.75 -5.26 9.19
CA CYS A 91 -0.91 -6.36 8.24
C CYS A 91 -1.55 -7.57 8.94
N GLY A 92 -2.85 -7.80 8.68
CA GLY A 92 -3.53 -9.02 9.11
C GLY A 92 -2.95 -10.24 8.39
N THR A 93 -2.40 -11.19 9.14
CA THR A 93 -1.73 -12.41 8.62
C THR A 93 -2.70 -13.46 8.08
N GLY A 94 -3.90 -13.08 7.65
CA GLY A 94 -4.95 -13.99 7.22
C GLY A 94 -5.65 -13.49 5.96
N ILE A 95 -5.08 -13.84 4.81
CA ILE A 95 -5.77 -13.90 3.52
C ILE A 95 -5.74 -15.36 3.08
#